data_AF-A0A2M8DW38-F1
#
_entry.id   AF-A0A2M8DW38-F1
#
_cell.length_a   1.000
_cell.length_b   1.000
_cell.length_c   1.000
_cell.angle_alpha   90.00
_cell.angle_beta   90.00
_cell.angle_gamma   90.00
#
_symmetry.space_group_name_H-M   'P 1'
#
loop_
_entity.id
_entity.type
_entity.pdbx_description
1 polymer ?
#
loop_
_entity_poly.entity_id
_entity_poly.type
_entity_poly.pdbx_seq_one_letter_code
_entity_poly.pdbx_strand_id
1 'polypeptide(L)' 'MTAPFFSKIVIFGVGLIGGSFALALRRANVVGEVVGFGRSQT' A
#
# COMPACT_ATOMS: atom_id res chain seq x y z
N MET A 1 14.86 5.97 15.21
CA MET A 1 13.71 5.52 14.40
C MET A 1 14.14 5.64 12.95
N THR A 2 14.27 4.53 12.22
CA THR A 2 14.69 4.55 10.82
C THR A 2 13.52 4.97 9.94
N ALA A 3 13.77 5.82 8.95
CA ALA A 3 12.74 6.19 7.98
C ALA A 3 12.25 4.94 7.22
N PRO A 4 10.95 4.83 6.89
CA PRO A 4 10.44 3.73 6.07
C PRO A 4 11.12 3.75 4.69
N PHE A 5 11.40 2.57 4.13
CA PHE A 5 11.98 2.43 2.79
C PHE A 5 11.19 3.20 1.73
N PHE A 6 9.87 3.18 1.85
CA PHE A 6 8.97 3.95 1.01
C PHE A 6 8.15 4.90 1.89
N SER A 7 8.32 6.21 1.67
CA SER A 7 7.50 7.19 2.39
C SER A 7 6.02 7.08 1.97
N LYS A 8 5.76 6.89 0.67
CA LYS A 8 4.41 6.76 0.11
C LYS A 8 4.41 5.82 -1.09
N ILE A 9 3.38 4.98 -1.20
CA ILE A 9 3.13 4.12 -2.37
C ILE A 9 1.68 4.32 -2.84
N VAL A 10 1.50 4.45 -4.16
CA VAL A 10 0.18 4.51 -4.80
C VAL A 10 -0.04 3.22 -5.58
N ILE A 11 -1.17 2.55 -5.35
CA ILE A 11 -1.53 1.28 -6.00
C ILE A 11 -2.75 1.49 -6.88
N PHE A 12 -2.57 1.37 -8.20
CA PHE A 12 -3.67 1.33 -9.17
C PHE A 12 -4.15 -0.11 -9.34
N GLY A 13 -5.39 -0.39 -8.90
CA GLY A 13 -5.97 -1.73 -8.90
C GLY A 13 -5.89 -2.42 -7.54
N VAL A 14 -6.71 -1.97 -6.59
CA VAL A 14 -6.82 -2.55 -5.23
C VAL A 14 -7.75 -3.77 -5.13
N GLY A 15 -7.68 -4.67 -6.12
CA GLY A 15 -8.32 -5.99 -6.04
C GLY A 15 -7.56 -6.94 -5.10
N LEU A 16 -7.76 -8.26 -5.25
CA LEU A 16 -7.08 -9.27 -4.43
C LEU A 16 -5.55 -9.09 -4.40
N ILE A 17 -4.95 -8.79 -5.56
CA ILE A 17 -3.49 -8.61 -5.68
C ILE A 17 -3.04 -7.30 -5.02
N GLY A 18 -3.60 -6.16 -5.44
CA GLY A 18 -3.20 -4.85 -4.92
C GLY A 18 -3.44 -4.70 -3.42
N GLY A 19 -4.55 -5.25 -2.91
CA GLY A 19 -4.85 -5.28 -1.48
C GLY A 19 -3.89 -6.17 -0.69
N SER A 20 -3.58 -7.37 -1.18
CA SER A 20 -2.62 -8.26 -0.53
C SER A 20 -1.21 -7.67 -0.50
N PHE A 21 -0.81 -6.99 -1.58
CA PHE A 21 0.46 -6.27 -1.65
C PHE A 21 0.53 -5.12 -0.65
N ALA A 22 -0.51 -4.29 -0.56
CA ALA A 22 -0.61 -3.22 0.44
C ALA A 22 -0.49 -3.76 1.87
N LEU A 23 -1.14 -4.90 2.15
CA LEU A 23 -1.08 -5.56 3.44
C LEU A 23 0.32 -6.08 3.77
N ALA A 24 1.01 -6.69 2.80
CA ALA A 24 2.37 -7.18 2.98
C ALA A 24 3.36 -6.06 3.29
N LEU A 25 3.27 -4.92 2.57
CA LEU A 25 4.09 -3.74 2.82
C LEU A 25 3.91 -3.19 4.24
N ARG A 26 2.66 -3.11 4.71
CA ARG A 26 2.33 -2.69 6.08
C ARG A 26 2.88 -3.66 7.12
N ARG A 27 2.71 -4.98 6.92
CA ARG A 27 3.24 -6.01 7.83
C ARG A 27 4.77 -5.99 7.91
N ALA A 28 5.44 -5.68 6.81
CA ALA A 28 6.88 -5.56 6.77
C ALA A 28 7.42 -4.24 7.37
N ASN A 29 6.54 -3.30 7.74
CA ASN A 29 6.90 -1.95 8.23
C ASN A 29 7.85 -1.18 7.30
N VAL A 30 7.76 -1.42 5.99
CA VAL A 30 8.64 -0.79 4.99
C VAL A 30 8.02 0.44 4.33
N VAL A 31 6.75 0.72 4.60
CA VAL A 31 6.01 1.83 3.99
C VAL A 31 5.38 2.74 5.06
N GLY A 32 5.45 4.06 4.83
CA GLY A 32 4.74 5.05 5.66
C GLY A 32 3.26 5.15 5.31
N GLU A 33 2.96 5.50 4.06
CA GLU A 33 1.59 5.69 3.56
C GLU A 33 1.31 4.83 2.33
N VAL A 34 0.12 4.25 2.25
CA VAL A 34 -0.36 3.53 1.05
C VAL A 34 -1.67 4.16 0.60
N VAL A 35 -1.73 4.59 -0.66
CA VAL A 35 -2.93 5.11 -1.31
C VAL A 35 -3.41 4.10 -2.35
N GLY A 36 -4.64 3.63 -2.18
CA GLY A 36 -5.30 2.73 -3.12
C GLY A 36 -6.16 3.48 -4.12
N PHE A 37 -6.01 3.18 -5.41
CA PHE A 37 -6.89 3.66 -6.46
C PHE A 37 -7.61 2.48 -7.12
N GLY A 38 -8.93 2.42 -6.95
CA GLY A 38 -9.80 1.36 -7.47
C GLY A 38 -10.84 1.91 -8.44
N ARG A 39 -11.49 1.01 -9.19
CA ARG A 39 -12.58 1.35 -10.12
C ARG A 39 -13.89 1.69 -9.40
N SER A 40 -14.09 1.15 -8.20
CA SER A 40 -15.25 1.40 -7.35
C SER A 40 -14.79 2.11 -6.08
N GLN A 41 -15.36 3.29 -5.82
CA GLN A 41 -15.28 3.96 -4.54
C GLN A 41 -16.53 3.56 -3.74
N THR A 42 -16.40 2.60 -2.86
CA THR A 42 -17.38 2.29 -1.81
C THR A 42 -16.69 2.32 -0.48
#